data_AF-A0A183GSX1-F1
#
_entry.id   AF-A0A183GSX1-F1
#
_cell.length_a   1.000
_cell.length_b   1.000
_cell.length_c   1.000
_cell.angle_alpha   90.00
_cell.angle_beta   90.00
_cell.angle_gamma   90.00
#
_symmetry.space_group_name_H-M   'P 1'
#
loop_
_entity.id
_entity.type
_entity.pdbx_description
1 polymer ?
#
loop_
_entity_poly.entity_id
_entity_poly.type
_entity_poly.pdbx_seq_one_letter_code
_entity_poly.pdbx_strand_id
1 'polypeptide(L)'
;MDQKMIAGPHVSSNAQDTLQQFCRWQQLYNDRDDDSPNHHDVAILLTRGDICRAPGKCDTLGLAELGTMCDAGKSCAIIEDNGLSAAFTIAHELGHIFNIPHDDERKCAQYMQLVKHNFHIMAPTLEYNTHPWSWSTCSSAMLERFLDNHRGQIQCLFDQPVQRKYYEQLFEDDAPGRKYDVSQQCKFVFGPQSELCPYMPTCRRLWCATYYGSQMGCRTQHMPWADGTPCDKTGRMQCHRGECVSIGAEHRAKVDGGWGEWRSWEMCSRTCGGGVQRALRDCDSPKPANGGKYCVGQRERYRSCNVADCPWDTPGFREIQCAEFNNKDVGIHGIPTKTTWVPKYTAVADNERCKLYCRVAGSAAFYLLKERVIDGTPCDRNGDDICVDGTCMK
;
A
#
# COMPACT_ATOMS: atom_id res chain seq x y z
N MET A 1 -25.91 -25.67 -18.53
CA MET A 1 -26.48 -25.12 -17.28
C MET A 1 -25.78 -25.81 -16.13
N ASP A 2 -24.72 -25.22 -15.60
CA ASP A 2 -24.16 -25.62 -14.31
C ASP A 2 -23.95 -24.35 -13.50
N GLN A 3 -25.06 -23.90 -12.91
CA GLN A 3 -25.10 -22.81 -11.96
C GLN A 3 -24.62 -23.40 -10.62
N LYS A 4 -23.29 -23.61 -10.48
CA LYS A 4 -22.70 -23.82 -9.15
C LYS A 4 -23.06 -22.58 -8.34
N MET A 5 -23.93 -22.73 -7.35
CA MET A 5 -24.10 -21.70 -6.34
C MET A 5 -22.73 -21.47 -5.70
N ILE A 6 -22.15 -20.31 -5.98
CA ILE A 6 -20.82 -19.93 -5.53
C ILE A 6 -20.93 -19.67 -4.03
N ALA A 7 -20.61 -20.66 -3.21
CA ALA A 7 -20.45 -20.44 -1.78
C ALA A 7 -19.28 -19.46 -1.59
N GLY A 8 -19.52 -18.37 -0.86
CA GLY A 8 -18.49 -17.41 -0.47
C GLY A 8 -17.42 -18.04 0.43
N PRO A 9 -16.36 -17.31 0.79
CA PRO A 9 -15.37 -17.79 1.74
C PRO A 9 -16.01 -18.10 3.09
N HIS A 10 -15.43 -19.04 3.83
CA HIS A 10 -15.82 -19.26 5.23
C HIS A 10 -15.36 -18.06 6.07
N VAL A 11 -16.28 -17.48 6.84
CA VAL A 11 -16.02 -16.35 7.74
C VAL A 11 -16.20 -16.81 9.18
N SER A 12 -15.12 -16.76 9.96
CA SER A 12 -15.12 -17.06 11.38
C SER A 12 -14.78 -15.81 12.20
N SER A 13 -14.96 -15.86 13.52
CA SER A 13 -14.53 -14.77 14.41
C SER A 13 -13.01 -14.68 14.54
N ASN A 14 -12.24 -15.64 14.04
CA ASN A 14 -10.78 -15.54 14.00
C ASN A 14 -10.37 -14.79 12.73
N ALA A 15 -9.85 -13.56 12.89
CA ALA A 15 -9.47 -12.71 11.76
C ALA A 15 -8.42 -13.39 10.85
N GLN A 16 -7.44 -14.09 11.43
CA GLN A 16 -6.37 -14.76 10.66
C GLN A 16 -6.90 -15.92 9.81
N ASP A 17 -7.81 -16.74 10.37
CA ASP A 17 -8.45 -17.83 9.64
C ASP A 17 -9.32 -17.28 8.50
N THR A 18 -10.15 -16.27 8.79
CA THR A 18 -10.99 -15.61 7.77
C THR A 18 -10.15 -15.02 6.63
N LEU A 19 -9.04 -14.34 6.94
CA LEU A 19 -8.13 -13.81 5.92
C LEU A 19 -7.58 -14.94 5.04
N GLN A 20 -7.04 -16.01 5.63
CA GLN A 20 -6.50 -17.14 4.86
C GLN A 20 -7.54 -17.81 3.96
N GLN A 21 -8.75 -18.03 4.47
CA GLN A 21 -9.85 -18.61 3.68
C GLN A 21 -10.25 -17.68 2.53
N PHE A 22 -10.35 -16.38 2.79
CA PHE A 22 -10.70 -15.39 1.77
C PHE A 22 -9.63 -15.27 0.68
N CYS A 23 -8.37 -15.17 1.07
CA CYS A 23 -7.24 -15.07 0.14
C CYS A 23 -7.14 -16.28 -0.80
N ARG A 24 -7.40 -17.49 -0.26
CA ARG A 24 -7.51 -18.70 -1.09
C ARG A 24 -8.72 -18.68 -2.00
N TRP A 25 -9.87 -18.24 -1.48
CA TRP A 25 -11.11 -18.17 -2.25
C TRP A 25 -10.98 -17.19 -3.42
N GLN A 26 -10.54 -15.95 -3.17
CA GLN A 26 -10.44 -14.92 -4.22
C GLN A 26 -9.49 -15.35 -5.33
N GLN A 27 -8.38 -16.03 -5.02
CA GLN A 27 -7.42 -16.51 -6.01
C GLN A 27 -8.04 -17.50 -6.99
N LEU A 28 -9.03 -18.30 -6.56
CA LEU A 28 -9.72 -19.25 -7.44
C LEU A 28 -10.64 -18.57 -8.46
N TYR A 29 -11.05 -17.32 -8.19
CA TYR A 29 -11.95 -16.54 -9.04
C TYR A 29 -11.26 -15.36 -9.74
N ASN A 30 -10.04 -15.02 -9.35
CA ASN A 30 -9.23 -14.03 -10.04
C ASN A 30 -8.71 -14.62 -11.35
N ASP A 31 -9.02 -13.97 -12.48
CA ASP A 31 -8.44 -14.37 -13.75
C ASP A 31 -6.92 -14.22 -13.70
N ARG A 32 -6.19 -15.11 -14.37
CA ARG A 32 -4.72 -15.05 -14.42
C ARG A 32 -4.22 -14.10 -15.51
N ASP A 33 -5.07 -13.80 -16.48
CA ASP A 33 -4.78 -12.85 -17.53
C ASP A 33 -5.07 -11.44 -17.02
N ASP A 34 -4.03 -10.62 -16.88
CA ASP A 34 -4.07 -9.23 -16.39
C ASP A 34 -4.97 -8.35 -17.28
N ASP A 35 -5.04 -8.67 -18.58
CA ASP A 35 -5.88 -7.99 -19.57
C ASP A 35 -7.35 -8.46 -19.53
N SER A 36 -7.72 -9.37 -18.62
CA SER A 36 -9.10 -9.85 -18.46
C SER A 36 -9.95 -8.84 -17.70
N PRO A 37 -11.22 -8.59 -18.12
CA PRO A 37 -12.14 -7.76 -17.35
C PRO A 37 -12.57 -8.38 -16.01
N ASN A 38 -12.21 -9.65 -15.74
CA ASN A 38 -12.45 -10.32 -14.46
C ASN A 38 -11.17 -10.45 -13.60
N HIS A 39 -10.07 -9.83 -14.02
CA HIS A 39 -8.86 -9.72 -13.22
C HIS A 39 -8.99 -8.59 -12.18
N HIS A 40 -8.32 -8.76 -11.04
CA HIS A 40 -8.14 -7.71 -10.04
C HIS A 40 -6.77 -7.82 -9.35
N ASP A 41 -6.19 -6.67 -9.03
CA ASP A 41 -4.91 -6.58 -8.30
C ASP A 41 -5.06 -6.97 -6.83
N VAL A 42 -6.19 -6.58 -6.24
CA VAL A 42 -6.49 -6.74 -4.81
C VAL A 42 -7.95 -7.12 -4.61
N ALA A 43 -8.19 -8.06 -3.71
CA ALA A 43 -9.54 -8.44 -3.28
C ALA A 43 -9.84 -7.95 -1.85
N ILE A 44 -11.07 -7.51 -1.61
CA ILE A 44 -11.50 -7.02 -0.28
C ILE A 44 -12.78 -7.73 0.14
N LEU A 45 -12.78 -8.34 1.33
CA LEU A 45 -13.96 -8.93 1.96
C LEU A 45 -14.53 -7.97 2.99
N LEU A 46 -15.81 -7.61 2.82
CA LEU A 46 -16.60 -6.91 3.83
C LEU A 46 -17.46 -7.91 4.60
N THR A 47 -17.42 -7.87 5.93
CA THR A 47 -18.23 -8.73 6.79
C THR A 47 -18.91 -7.94 7.91
N ARG A 48 -20.13 -8.32 8.27
CA ARG A 48 -20.82 -7.83 9.48
C ARG A 48 -20.55 -8.68 10.72
N GLY A 49 -19.86 -9.81 10.56
CA GLY A 49 -19.41 -10.63 11.67
C GLY A 49 -18.22 -9.99 12.36
N ASP A 50 -18.25 -10.00 13.69
CA ASP A 50 -17.17 -9.49 14.54
C ASP A 50 -15.90 -10.33 14.35
N ILE A 51 -14.82 -9.69 13.90
CA ILE A 51 -13.53 -10.35 13.67
C ILE A 51 -12.55 -10.00 14.78
N CYS A 52 -11.92 -11.03 15.33
CA CYS A 52 -11.10 -10.91 16.52
C CYS A 52 -9.67 -11.38 16.22
N ARG A 53 -8.68 -10.58 16.63
CA ARG A 53 -7.26 -10.97 16.57
C ARG A 53 -6.90 -12.13 17.51
N ALA A 54 -7.67 -12.30 18.58
CA ALA A 54 -7.52 -13.38 19.54
C ALA A 54 -8.85 -13.62 20.26
N PRO A 55 -9.04 -14.81 20.89
CA PRO A 55 -10.24 -15.08 21.70
C PRO A 55 -10.49 -13.98 22.74
N GLY A 56 -11.66 -13.33 22.67
CA GLY A 56 -12.05 -12.23 23.56
C GLY A 56 -11.40 -10.87 23.29
N LYS A 57 -10.62 -10.73 22.21
CA LYS A 57 -10.03 -9.46 21.75
C LYS A 57 -10.54 -9.13 20.35
N CYS A 58 -11.72 -8.52 20.33
CA CYS A 58 -12.47 -8.16 19.13
C CYS A 58 -12.48 -6.65 18.93
N ASP A 59 -11.32 -6.04 19.16
CA ASP A 59 -11.01 -4.63 18.88
C ASP A 59 -10.52 -4.42 17.44
N THR A 60 -10.46 -5.51 16.64
CA THR A 60 -9.87 -5.53 15.31
C THR A 60 -10.95 -5.23 14.27
N LEU A 61 -10.71 -4.22 13.43
CA LEU A 61 -11.68 -3.83 12.38
C LEU A 61 -11.28 -4.32 11.00
N GLY A 62 -10.03 -4.73 10.81
CA GLY A 62 -9.50 -5.20 9.54
C GLY A 62 -8.21 -5.99 9.72
N LEU A 63 -7.83 -6.71 8.67
CA LEU A 63 -6.55 -7.43 8.61
C LEU A 63 -6.10 -7.63 7.16
N ALA A 64 -4.83 -7.37 6.90
CA ALA A 64 -4.12 -7.70 5.66
C ALA A 64 -2.65 -8.07 5.93
N GLU A 65 -2.03 -8.80 4.99
CA GLU A 65 -0.59 -9.09 5.03
C GLU A 65 0.23 -7.93 4.43
N LEU A 66 1.38 -7.61 5.07
CA LEU A 66 2.26 -6.53 4.63
C LEU A 66 2.95 -6.82 3.29
N GLY A 67 2.87 -5.88 2.35
CA GLY A 67 3.66 -5.88 1.11
C GLY A 67 3.28 -6.97 0.11
N THR A 68 1.99 -7.29 0.05
CA THR A 68 1.43 -8.39 -0.75
C THR A 68 0.72 -7.90 -2.03
N MET A 69 0.92 -6.64 -2.40
CA MET A 69 0.39 -6.09 -3.65
C MET A 69 0.85 -6.92 -4.85
N CYS A 70 -0.08 -7.25 -5.76
CA CYS A 70 0.13 -8.14 -6.92
C CYS A 70 0.53 -9.60 -6.57
N ASP A 71 0.54 -10.01 -5.30
CA ASP A 71 0.67 -11.43 -4.95
C ASP A 71 -0.69 -12.12 -5.13
N ALA A 72 -0.81 -12.97 -6.16
CA ALA A 72 -2.07 -13.62 -6.51
C ALA A 72 -2.73 -14.40 -5.36
N GLY A 73 -1.96 -14.89 -4.39
CA GLY A 73 -2.46 -15.66 -3.25
C GLY A 73 -2.66 -14.84 -1.97
N LYS A 74 -2.15 -13.61 -1.92
CA LYS A 74 -2.06 -12.82 -0.68
C LYS A 74 -2.48 -11.36 -0.80
N SER A 75 -2.74 -10.87 -2.01
CA SER A 75 -3.25 -9.50 -2.23
C SER A 75 -4.73 -9.39 -1.86
N CYS A 76 -4.98 -9.41 -0.56
CA CYS A 76 -6.32 -9.52 0.00
C CYS A 76 -6.38 -8.89 1.39
N ALA A 77 -7.54 -8.30 1.69
CA ALA A 77 -7.85 -7.75 3.00
C ALA A 77 -9.25 -8.15 3.45
N ILE A 78 -9.45 -8.26 4.76
CA ILE A 78 -10.76 -8.42 5.38
C ILE A 78 -11.08 -7.19 6.22
N ILE A 79 -12.33 -6.74 6.17
CA ILE A 79 -12.79 -5.54 6.89
C ILE A 79 -14.15 -5.83 7.53
N GLU A 80 -14.27 -5.47 8.80
CA GLU A 80 -15.52 -5.40 9.52
C GLU A 80 -16.31 -4.15 9.12
N ASP A 81 -17.56 -4.36 8.67
CA ASP A 81 -18.47 -3.29 8.31
C ASP A 81 -19.03 -2.60 9.56
N ASN A 82 -18.44 -1.45 9.88
CA ASN A 82 -18.89 -0.53 10.91
C ASN A 82 -19.61 0.72 10.33
N GLY A 83 -20.19 0.60 9.12
CA GLY A 83 -20.83 1.69 8.40
C GLY A 83 -19.88 2.40 7.44
N LEU A 84 -20.11 3.69 7.17
CA LEU A 84 -19.29 4.41 6.18
C LEU A 84 -17.82 4.55 6.60
N SER A 85 -17.51 4.43 7.89
CA SER A 85 -16.14 4.41 8.39
C SER A 85 -15.34 3.19 7.96
N ALA A 86 -15.98 2.12 7.47
CA ALA A 86 -15.30 0.96 6.91
C ALA A 86 -14.39 1.36 5.74
N ALA A 87 -14.71 2.45 5.04
CA ALA A 87 -13.85 3.01 4.00
C ALA A 87 -12.45 3.41 4.51
N PHE A 88 -12.34 3.88 5.76
CA PHE A 88 -11.06 4.21 6.36
C PHE A 88 -10.27 2.97 6.74
N THR A 89 -10.95 1.93 7.25
CA THR A 89 -10.33 0.63 7.48
C THR A 89 -9.86 0.01 6.17
N ILE A 90 -10.64 0.08 5.09
CA ILE A 90 -10.22 -0.34 3.75
C ILE A 90 -8.93 0.39 3.33
N ALA A 91 -8.87 1.71 3.50
CA ALA A 91 -7.67 2.47 3.18
C ALA A 91 -6.47 2.02 4.03
N HIS A 92 -6.68 1.80 5.34
CA HIS A 92 -5.66 1.29 6.25
C HIS A 92 -5.11 -0.07 5.80
N GLU A 93 -5.99 -1.04 5.52
CA GLU A 93 -5.57 -2.38 5.10
C GLU A 93 -4.90 -2.37 3.71
N LEU A 94 -5.34 -1.52 2.78
CA LEU A 94 -4.62 -1.29 1.52
C LEU A 94 -3.22 -0.72 1.78
N GLY A 95 -3.05 0.14 2.77
CA GLY A 95 -1.74 0.61 3.23
C GLY A 95 -0.82 -0.56 3.62
N HIS A 96 -1.32 -1.53 4.38
CA HIS A 96 -0.57 -2.74 4.70
C HIS A 96 -0.20 -3.53 3.45
N ILE A 97 -1.11 -3.72 2.49
CA ILE A 97 -0.82 -4.41 1.23
C ILE A 97 0.30 -3.68 0.45
N PHE A 98 0.39 -2.35 0.55
CA PHE A 98 1.50 -1.52 0.04
C PHE A 98 2.76 -1.49 0.93
N ASN A 99 2.87 -2.42 1.89
CA ASN A 99 3.98 -2.56 2.84
C ASN A 99 4.17 -1.34 3.77
N ILE A 100 3.10 -0.61 4.04
CA ILE A 100 3.15 0.52 4.97
C ILE A 100 2.86 -0.02 6.39
N PRO A 101 3.83 0.02 7.32
CA PRO A 101 3.60 -0.37 8.71
C PRO A 101 2.78 0.67 9.46
N HIS A 102 2.38 0.35 10.70
CA HIS A 102 1.78 1.37 11.55
C HIS A 102 2.76 2.51 11.85
N ASP A 103 2.22 3.72 12.02
CA ASP A 103 3.01 4.95 12.24
C ASP A 103 3.88 4.88 13.51
N ASP A 104 3.47 4.08 14.51
CA ASP A 104 4.18 3.90 15.78
C ASP A 104 5.29 2.85 15.74
N GLU A 105 5.46 2.16 14.62
CA GLU A 105 6.53 1.19 14.46
C GLU A 105 7.92 1.84 14.33
N ARG A 106 8.95 1.12 14.81
CA ARG A 106 10.35 1.57 14.76
C ARG A 106 10.83 1.97 13.36
N LYS A 107 10.29 1.32 12.31
CA LYS A 107 10.62 1.63 10.91
C LYS A 107 10.20 3.05 10.51
N CYS A 108 9.18 3.61 11.17
CA CYS A 108 8.68 4.97 10.93
C CYS A 108 9.46 6.06 11.67
N ALA A 109 10.18 5.71 12.74
CA ALA A 109 10.87 6.68 13.60
C ALA A 109 11.91 7.55 12.87
N GLN A 110 12.44 7.09 11.72
CA GLN A 110 13.38 7.86 10.90
C GLN A 110 12.71 8.90 9.98
N TYR A 111 11.42 8.74 9.69
CA TYR A 111 10.67 9.60 8.76
C TYR A 111 9.79 10.61 9.46
N MET A 112 9.37 10.32 10.69
CA MET A 112 8.51 11.20 11.47
C MET A 112 8.74 11.04 12.97
N GLN A 113 8.38 12.08 13.72
CA GLN A 113 8.19 11.98 15.15
C GLN A 113 6.71 11.72 15.45
N LEU A 114 6.44 10.78 16.35
CA LEU A 114 5.09 10.49 16.79
C LEU A 114 4.53 11.67 17.60
N VAL A 115 3.46 12.27 17.10
CA VAL A 115 2.70 13.29 17.82
C VAL A 115 1.48 12.63 18.44
N LYS A 116 1.46 12.51 19.78
CA LYS A 116 0.44 11.77 20.57
C LYS A 116 -1.02 12.21 20.36
N HIS A 117 -1.27 13.28 19.61
CA HIS A 117 -2.59 13.84 19.38
C HIS A 117 -2.85 14.18 17.90
N ASN A 118 -2.10 13.57 16.99
CA ASN A 118 -2.31 13.73 15.56
C ASN A 118 -2.07 12.37 14.90
N PHE A 119 -3.16 11.67 14.60
CA PHE A 119 -3.12 10.31 14.07
C PHE A 119 -3.57 10.31 12.62
N HIS A 120 -2.85 9.58 11.78
CA HIS A 120 -3.15 9.43 10.36
C HIS A 120 -3.79 8.07 10.08
N ILE A 121 -4.09 7.77 8.81
CA ILE A 121 -4.77 6.52 8.41
C ILE A 121 -4.04 5.27 8.96
N MET A 122 -2.71 5.27 9.01
CA MET A 122 -1.90 4.13 9.48
C MET A 122 -1.63 4.12 10.99
N ALA A 123 -2.39 4.89 11.78
CA ALA A 123 -2.38 4.71 13.23
C ALA A 123 -2.98 3.34 13.59
N PRO A 124 -2.42 2.62 14.58
CA PRO A 124 -2.88 1.27 14.95
C PRO A 124 -4.26 1.26 15.62
N THR A 125 -4.73 2.42 16.08
CA THR A 125 -5.98 2.61 16.80
C THR A 125 -6.74 3.80 16.23
N LEU A 126 -8.06 3.66 16.17
CA LEU A 126 -8.97 4.76 15.86
C LEU A 126 -9.24 5.55 17.14
N GLU A 127 -8.66 6.74 17.23
CA GLU A 127 -8.69 7.58 18.41
C GLU A 127 -9.42 8.90 18.18
N TYR A 128 -9.60 9.65 19.28
CA TYR A 128 -10.25 10.95 19.25
C TYR A 128 -9.60 11.89 18.20
N ASN A 129 -8.29 11.94 18.08
CA ASN A 129 -7.61 12.86 17.13
C ASN A 129 -7.15 12.18 15.83
N THR A 130 -7.88 11.15 15.37
CA THR A 130 -7.63 10.56 14.05
C THR A 130 -8.10 11.49 12.94
N HIS A 131 -7.24 11.67 11.93
CA HIS A 131 -7.49 12.43 10.71
C HIS A 131 -7.59 11.45 9.54
N PRO A 132 -8.76 10.83 9.33
CA PRO A 132 -8.94 9.69 8.41
C PRO A 132 -8.89 10.08 6.92
N TRP A 133 -8.53 11.32 6.60
CA TRP A 133 -8.29 11.84 5.25
C TRP A 133 -6.80 12.12 4.98
N SER A 134 -5.91 11.72 5.88
CA SER A 134 -4.48 12.06 5.79
C SER A 134 -3.59 10.85 6.04
N TRP A 135 -2.50 10.80 5.27
CA TRP A 135 -1.39 9.86 5.43
C TRP A 135 -0.23 10.58 6.13
N SER A 136 0.55 9.84 6.91
CA SER A 136 1.72 10.42 7.58
C SER A 136 2.89 10.59 6.60
N THR A 137 3.92 11.34 7.02
CA THR A 137 5.20 11.38 6.30
C THR A 137 5.84 9.99 6.21
N CYS A 138 5.70 9.16 7.25
CA CYS A 138 6.16 7.77 7.18
C CYS A 138 5.39 6.99 6.12
N SER A 139 4.05 7.05 6.11
CA SER A 139 3.25 6.31 5.15
C SER A 139 3.63 6.66 3.71
N SER A 140 3.86 7.94 3.44
CA SER A 140 4.26 8.43 2.12
C SER A 140 5.65 7.91 1.73
N ALA A 141 6.63 7.99 2.63
CA ALA A 141 7.98 7.49 2.40
C ALA A 141 8.02 5.95 2.24
N MET A 142 7.18 5.21 2.95
CA MET A 142 7.09 3.76 2.83
C MET A 142 6.44 3.34 1.51
N LEU A 143 5.38 4.03 1.09
CA LEU A 143 4.76 3.81 -0.21
C LEU A 143 5.75 4.08 -1.36
N GLU A 144 6.44 5.22 -1.33
CA GLU A 144 7.49 5.55 -2.33
C GLU A 144 8.54 4.45 -2.37
N ARG A 145 9.06 4.01 -1.22
CA ARG A 145 10.03 2.91 -1.17
C ARG A 145 9.48 1.58 -1.65
N PHE A 146 8.21 1.28 -1.42
CA PHE A 146 7.60 0.06 -1.93
C PHE A 146 7.54 0.10 -3.45
N LEU A 147 7.03 1.22 -4.00
CA LEU A 147 6.92 1.45 -5.44
C LEU A 147 8.28 1.45 -6.15
N ASP A 148 9.31 2.02 -5.51
CA ASP A 148 10.65 2.19 -6.09
C ASP A 148 11.58 0.97 -5.93
N ASN A 149 11.29 0.03 -5.01
CA ASN A 149 12.19 -1.12 -4.74
C ASN A 149 11.59 -2.48 -5.14
N HIS A 150 10.30 -2.55 -5.43
CA HIS A 150 9.59 -3.81 -5.72
C HIS A 150 8.95 -3.79 -7.11
N ARG A 151 9.48 -2.96 -8.02
CA ARG A 151 8.85 -2.71 -9.32
C ARG A 151 8.57 -3.97 -10.12
N GLY A 152 9.49 -4.95 -10.11
CA GLY A 152 9.26 -6.26 -10.74
C GLY A 152 8.09 -7.05 -10.16
N GLN A 153 7.74 -6.83 -8.88
CA GLN A 153 6.63 -7.49 -8.20
C GLN A 153 5.31 -6.73 -8.33
N ILE A 154 5.34 -5.40 -8.53
CA ILE A 154 4.13 -4.56 -8.58
C ILE A 154 3.68 -4.17 -10.00
N GLN A 155 4.01 -5.00 -11.01
CA GLN A 155 3.71 -4.67 -12.40
C GLN A 155 2.22 -4.50 -12.69
N CYS A 156 1.35 -5.19 -11.94
CA CYS A 156 -0.11 -5.13 -12.09
C CYS A 156 -0.73 -3.75 -11.81
N LEU A 157 0.05 -2.78 -11.31
CA LEU A 157 -0.47 -1.44 -11.00
C LEU A 157 -0.25 -0.41 -12.10
N PHE A 158 0.48 -0.76 -13.16
CA PHE A 158 0.99 0.23 -14.12
C PHE A 158 0.18 0.33 -15.40
N ASP A 159 -0.78 -0.57 -15.61
CA ASP A 159 -1.75 -0.55 -16.69
C ASP A 159 -3.02 0.23 -16.29
N GLN A 160 -4.02 0.18 -17.17
CA GLN A 160 -5.35 0.74 -16.89
C GLN A 160 -6.37 -0.38 -16.90
N PRO A 161 -7.35 -0.37 -15.99
CA PRO A 161 -8.37 -1.41 -15.96
C PRO A 161 -9.13 -1.47 -17.29
N VAL A 162 -9.19 -2.67 -17.88
CA VAL A 162 -9.79 -2.97 -19.19
C VAL A 162 -11.24 -2.47 -19.28
N GLN A 163 -11.99 -2.61 -18.18
CA GLN A 163 -13.33 -2.05 -18.06
C GLN A 163 -13.51 -1.31 -16.73
N ARG A 164 -14.07 -0.10 -16.82
CA ARG A 164 -14.40 0.74 -15.66
C ARG A 164 -15.88 0.63 -15.28
N LYS A 165 -16.38 -0.61 -15.14
CA LYS A 165 -17.82 -0.94 -15.07
C LYS A 165 -18.62 -0.17 -14.00
N TYR A 166 -17.96 0.27 -12.92
CA TYR A 166 -18.60 1.00 -11.82
C TYR A 166 -18.03 2.41 -11.57
N TYR A 167 -16.99 2.79 -12.33
CA TYR A 167 -16.24 4.02 -12.04
C TYR A 167 -17.08 5.26 -12.33
N GLU A 168 -17.69 5.34 -13.51
CA GLU A 168 -18.44 6.54 -13.93
C GLU A 168 -19.62 6.82 -13.00
N GLN A 169 -20.38 5.78 -12.61
CA GLN A 169 -21.53 5.89 -11.71
C GLN A 169 -21.16 6.30 -10.27
N LEU A 170 -19.97 5.93 -9.78
CA LEU A 170 -19.52 6.28 -8.42
C LEU A 170 -19.07 7.74 -8.29
N PHE A 171 -18.75 8.39 -9.42
CA PHE A 171 -18.12 9.71 -9.42
C PHE A 171 -19.02 10.84 -9.94
N GLU A 172 -20.28 10.53 -10.30
CA GLU A 172 -21.32 11.49 -10.73
C GLU A 172 -21.95 12.30 -9.58
N ASP A 173 -22.05 11.74 -8.37
CA ASP A 173 -22.44 12.47 -7.15
C ASP A 173 -21.49 12.11 -6.01
N ASP A 174 -20.56 13.02 -5.75
CA ASP A 174 -19.21 12.75 -5.26
C ASP A 174 -19.07 12.62 -3.74
N ALA A 175 -20.08 13.04 -2.99
CA ALA A 175 -19.99 13.15 -1.54
C ALA A 175 -20.95 12.17 -0.83
N PRO A 176 -20.47 11.17 -0.07
CA PRO A 176 -21.33 10.14 0.52
C PRO A 176 -22.44 10.69 1.43
N GLY A 177 -22.23 11.85 2.05
CA GLY A 177 -23.22 12.51 2.91
C GLY A 177 -24.42 13.11 2.18
N ARG A 178 -24.38 13.24 0.84
CA ARG A 178 -25.56 13.56 0.03
C ARG A 178 -26.42 12.33 -0.23
N LYS A 179 -25.79 11.16 -0.33
CA LYS A 179 -26.48 9.88 -0.56
C LYS A 179 -27.01 9.29 0.74
N TYR A 180 -26.29 9.47 1.84
CA TYR A 180 -26.63 8.94 3.15
C TYR A 180 -26.68 10.08 4.15
N ASP A 181 -27.88 10.50 4.53
CA ASP A 181 -28.05 11.52 5.56
C ASP A 181 -27.48 11.08 6.93
N VAL A 182 -27.38 12.03 7.86
CA VAL A 182 -26.80 11.77 9.17
C VAL A 182 -27.57 10.73 10.01
N SER A 183 -28.89 10.62 9.82
CA SER A 183 -29.69 9.59 10.51
C SER A 183 -29.35 8.20 9.98
N GLN A 184 -29.25 8.06 8.66
CA GLN A 184 -28.86 6.81 8.03
C GLN A 184 -27.43 6.40 8.41
N GLN A 185 -26.50 7.36 8.51
CA GLN A 185 -25.16 7.12 9.00
C GLN A 185 -25.17 6.53 10.43
N CYS A 186 -25.99 7.09 11.34
CA CYS A 186 -26.15 6.51 12.68
C CYS A 186 -26.66 5.06 12.65
N LYS A 187 -27.63 4.78 11.77
CA LYS A 187 -28.22 3.44 11.63
C LYS A 187 -27.22 2.40 11.14
N PHE A 188 -26.30 2.79 10.27
CA PHE A 188 -25.24 1.88 9.80
C PHE A 188 -24.28 1.45 10.90
N VAL A 189 -24.04 2.32 11.88
CA VAL A 189 -23.07 2.10 12.97
C VAL A 189 -23.72 1.41 14.17
N PHE A 190 -24.88 1.90 14.62
CA PHE A 190 -25.50 1.49 15.89
C PHE A 190 -26.85 0.77 15.73
N GLY A 191 -27.27 0.50 14.49
CA GLY A 191 -28.50 -0.22 14.19
C GLY A 191 -29.72 0.68 13.99
N PRO A 192 -30.86 0.12 13.56
CA PRO A 192 -31.99 0.87 12.99
C PRO A 192 -32.70 1.83 13.95
N GLN A 193 -32.56 1.63 15.26
CA GLN A 193 -33.17 2.48 16.30
C GLN A 193 -32.29 3.68 16.71
N SER A 194 -31.09 3.79 16.15
CA SER A 194 -30.22 4.91 16.48
C SER A 194 -30.60 6.16 15.69
N GLU A 195 -30.42 7.30 16.34
CA GLU A 195 -30.70 8.62 15.75
C GLU A 195 -29.54 9.58 16.03
N LEU A 196 -29.54 10.75 15.40
CA LEU A 196 -28.53 11.77 15.65
C LEU A 196 -28.64 12.28 17.10
N CYS A 197 -27.51 12.35 17.81
CA CYS A 197 -27.46 12.96 19.12
C CYS A 197 -27.59 14.51 19.02
N PRO A 198 -28.58 15.14 19.66
CA PRO A 198 -28.99 16.52 19.38
C PRO A 198 -28.03 17.62 19.87
N TYR A 199 -27.12 17.32 20.82
CA TYR A 199 -26.30 18.34 21.49
C TYR A 199 -24.80 18.25 21.16
N MET A 200 -24.41 17.32 20.27
CA MET A 200 -23.02 17.10 19.94
C MET A 200 -22.57 17.94 18.73
N PRO A 201 -21.28 18.34 18.65
CA PRO A 201 -20.77 19.08 17.51
C PRO A 201 -21.00 18.34 16.18
N THR A 202 -21.38 19.08 15.13
CA THR A 202 -21.59 18.54 13.78
C THR A 202 -20.26 18.28 13.08
N CYS A 203 -20.27 17.42 12.06
CA CYS A 203 -19.17 17.04 11.15
C CYS A 203 -17.96 16.35 11.79
N ARG A 204 -17.46 16.84 12.92
CA ARG A 204 -16.23 16.35 13.54
C ARG A 204 -16.34 14.92 14.01
N ARG A 205 -17.48 14.55 14.61
CA ARG A 205 -17.77 13.19 15.07
C ARG A 205 -19.25 12.86 14.96
N LEU A 206 -19.53 11.65 14.49
CA LEU A 206 -20.86 11.08 14.47
C LEU A 206 -21.19 10.57 15.88
N TRP A 207 -22.11 11.29 16.53
CA TRP A 207 -22.67 10.92 17.82
C TRP A 207 -24.10 10.50 17.61
N CYS A 208 -24.42 9.29 18.04
CA CYS A 208 -25.74 8.72 17.85
C CYS A 208 -26.38 8.43 19.20
N ALA A 209 -27.65 8.82 19.33
CA ALA A 209 -28.49 8.46 20.45
C ALA A 209 -28.93 6.99 20.31
N THR A 210 -28.79 6.24 21.38
CA THR A 210 -29.32 4.88 21.55
C THR A 210 -30.12 4.82 22.84
N TYR A 211 -31.25 4.12 22.82
CA TYR A 211 -32.15 4.01 23.97
C TYR A 211 -31.94 2.68 24.69
N TYR A 212 -31.68 2.75 26.00
CA TYR A 212 -31.63 1.59 26.90
C TYR A 212 -32.80 1.68 27.87
N GLY A 213 -33.91 1.03 27.52
CA GLY A 213 -35.18 1.24 28.23
C GLY A 213 -35.69 2.67 28.01
N SER A 214 -35.83 3.45 29.08
CA SER A 214 -36.26 4.85 29.03
C SER A 214 -35.09 5.86 28.97
N GLN A 215 -33.84 5.41 29.14
CA GLN A 215 -32.67 6.29 29.17
C GLN A 215 -32.04 6.39 27.78
N MET A 216 -31.91 7.63 27.30
CA MET A 216 -31.18 7.95 26.07
C MET A 216 -29.71 8.19 26.40
N GLY A 217 -28.80 7.48 25.74
CA GLY A 217 -27.36 7.70 25.82
C GLY A 217 -26.77 8.00 24.45
N CYS A 218 -25.82 8.95 24.37
CA CYS A 218 -25.10 9.24 23.14
C CYS A 218 -23.79 8.46 23.07
N ARG A 219 -23.56 7.77 21.95
CA ARG A 219 -22.39 6.94 21.67
C ARG A 219 -21.72 7.37 20.38
N THR A 220 -20.43 7.08 20.23
CA THR A 220 -19.64 7.38 19.03
C THR A 220 -18.58 6.32 18.81
N GLN A 221 -18.15 6.15 17.55
CA GLN A 221 -16.96 5.39 17.17
C GLN A 221 -15.80 6.32 16.76
N HIS A 222 -15.82 7.58 17.21
CA HIS A 222 -14.80 8.62 16.95
C HIS A 222 -14.64 9.05 15.48
N MET A 223 -15.50 8.58 14.59
CA MET A 223 -15.46 8.91 13.16
C MET A 223 -16.28 10.15 12.81
N PRO A 224 -15.86 10.95 11.81
CA PRO A 224 -16.56 12.14 11.36
C PRO A 224 -17.88 11.79 10.65
N TRP A 225 -18.72 12.79 10.42
CA TRP A 225 -19.85 12.64 9.50
C TRP A 225 -19.29 12.54 8.08
N ALA A 226 -20.00 11.86 7.19
CA ALA A 226 -19.57 11.77 5.80
C ALA A 226 -19.49 13.15 5.13
N ASP A 227 -18.48 13.37 4.30
CA ASP A 227 -18.37 14.56 3.47
C ASP A 227 -19.63 14.74 2.61
N GLY A 228 -20.10 15.98 2.49
CA GLY A 228 -21.34 16.34 1.82
C GLY A 228 -22.60 16.31 2.70
N THR A 229 -22.51 15.81 3.95
CA THR A 229 -23.67 15.80 4.86
C THR A 229 -24.05 17.24 5.21
N PRO A 230 -25.32 17.67 5.06
CA PRO A 230 -25.76 18.98 5.51
C PRO A 230 -25.50 19.17 7.00
N CYS A 231 -24.85 20.26 7.36
CA CYS A 231 -24.42 20.52 8.75
C CYS A 231 -25.04 21.77 9.37
N ASP A 232 -25.87 22.46 8.59
CA ASP A 232 -26.63 23.61 9.04
C ASP A 232 -28.11 23.47 8.63
N LYS A 233 -28.99 24.24 9.29
CA LYS A 233 -30.43 24.17 9.05
C LYS A 233 -30.84 24.72 7.68
N THR A 234 -30.01 25.55 7.04
CA THR A 234 -30.33 26.14 5.74
C THR A 234 -29.92 25.24 4.58
N GLY A 235 -29.14 24.18 4.84
CA GLY A 235 -28.63 23.25 3.83
C GLY A 235 -27.58 23.87 2.90
N ARG A 236 -27.04 25.04 3.26
CA ARG A 236 -26.01 25.75 2.47
C ARG A 236 -24.61 25.33 2.85
N MET A 237 -24.44 24.80 4.05
CA MET A 237 -23.18 24.30 4.58
C MET A 237 -23.23 22.78 4.63
N GLN A 238 -22.10 22.18 4.30
CA GLN A 238 -21.94 20.73 4.31
C GLN A 238 -20.64 20.35 4.99
N CYS A 239 -20.59 19.14 5.54
CA CYS A 239 -19.38 18.58 6.11
C CYS A 239 -18.32 18.39 5.03
N HIS A 240 -17.09 18.81 5.32
CA HIS A 240 -15.92 18.52 4.51
C HIS A 240 -14.71 18.36 5.42
N ARG A 241 -14.08 17.17 5.41
CA ARG A 241 -12.91 16.86 6.24
C ARG A 241 -13.14 17.18 7.72
N GLY A 242 -14.34 16.85 8.22
CA GLY A 242 -14.72 17.04 9.63
C GLY A 242 -15.18 18.45 10.00
N GLU A 243 -15.16 19.41 9.08
CA GLU A 243 -15.57 20.81 9.33
C GLU A 243 -16.88 21.14 8.60
N CYS A 244 -17.71 22.00 9.20
CA CYS A 244 -18.94 22.50 8.56
C CYS A 244 -18.62 23.76 7.74
N VAL A 245 -18.60 23.63 6.41
CA VAL A 245 -18.10 24.68 5.52
C VAL A 245 -19.08 25.02 4.40
N SER A 246 -18.99 26.24 3.87
CA SER A 246 -19.60 26.60 2.58
C SER A 246 -18.64 26.19 1.45
N ILE A 247 -18.92 25.09 0.75
CA ILE A 247 -18.06 24.65 -0.35
C ILE A 247 -18.36 25.49 -1.61
N GLY A 248 -17.45 26.42 -1.93
CA GLY A 248 -17.41 27.16 -3.20
C GLY A 248 -17.11 26.24 -4.40
N ALA A 249 -17.41 26.70 -5.62
CA ALA A 249 -17.29 25.90 -6.84
C ALA A 249 -15.85 25.40 -7.08
N GLU A 250 -14.84 26.17 -6.67
CA GLU A 250 -13.42 25.83 -6.83
C GLU A 250 -12.97 24.59 -6.03
N HIS A 251 -13.64 24.27 -4.92
CA HIS A 251 -13.33 23.09 -4.10
C HIS A 251 -14.01 21.80 -4.61
N ARG A 252 -14.82 21.89 -5.67
CA ARG A 252 -15.54 20.75 -6.27
C ARG A 252 -14.90 20.25 -7.56
N ALA A 253 -14.11 21.08 -8.24
CA ALA A 253 -13.52 20.70 -9.51
C ALA A 253 -12.41 19.67 -9.29
N LYS A 254 -12.63 18.45 -9.77
CA LYS A 254 -11.61 17.41 -9.84
C LYS A 254 -10.46 17.90 -10.72
N VAL A 255 -9.24 17.74 -10.22
CA VAL A 255 -8.01 18.02 -10.97
C VAL A 255 -7.25 16.73 -11.09
N ASP A 256 -7.31 16.10 -12.26
CA ASP A 256 -6.49 14.93 -12.57
C ASP A 256 -5.01 15.32 -12.65
N GLY A 257 -4.15 14.45 -12.14
CA GLY A 257 -2.72 14.66 -12.12
C GLY A 257 -2.08 14.61 -13.51
N GLY A 258 -1.11 15.49 -13.73
CA GLY A 258 -0.23 15.46 -14.90
C GLY A 258 1.21 15.23 -14.49
N TRP A 259 1.92 14.42 -15.28
CA TRP A 259 3.35 14.21 -15.09
C TRP A 259 4.11 15.51 -15.35
N GLY A 260 4.92 15.93 -14.39
CA GLY A 260 5.91 16.97 -14.56
C GLY A 260 7.05 16.53 -15.47
N GLU A 261 7.98 17.46 -15.71
CA GLU A 261 9.18 17.18 -16.48
C GLU A 261 10.06 16.14 -15.77
N TRP A 262 10.78 15.36 -16.57
CA TRP A 262 11.81 14.49 -16.04
C TRP A 262 12.92 15.32 -15.41
N ARG A 263 13.23 15.02 -14.15
CA ARG A 263 14.44 15.52 -13.49
C ARG A 263 15.68 15.09 -14.28
N SER A 264 16.78 15.79 -14.02
CA SER A 264 18.08 15.41 -14.57
C SER A 264 18.47 13.99 -14.13
N TRP A 265 19.23 13.32 -14.98
CA TRP A 265 19.77 12.00 -14.67
C TRP A 265 20.68 12.06 -13.44
N GLU A 266 20.46 11.15 -12.50
CA GLU A 266 21.32 10.91 -11.35
C GLU A 266 22.74 10.49 -11.78
N MET A 267 23.68 10.43 -10.85
CA MET A 267 25.04 9.96 -11.16
C MET A 267 25.01 8.50 -11.67
N CYS A 268 25.91 8.18 -12.59
CA CYS A 268 26.04 6.82 -13.09
C CYS A 268 26.45 5.87 -11.94
N SER A 269 25.80 4.71 -11.85
CA SER A 269 26.12 3.70 -10.84
C SER A 269 27.54 3.14 -10.93
N ARG A 270 28.19 3.31 -12.10
CA ARG A 270 29.56 2.85 -12.38
C ARG A 270 30.36 3.90 -13.10
N THR A 271 31.69 3.82 -13.01
CA THR A 271 32.62 4.70 -13.73
C THR A 271 33.15 4.08 -15.03
N CYS A 272 33.04 2.76 -15.19
CA CYS A 272 33.44 2.00 -16.39
C CYS A 272 32.66 0.67 -16.48
N GLY A 273 32.74 0.02 -17.63
CA GLY A 273 32.20 -1.30 -17.94
C GLY A 273 30.68 -1.37 -17.95
N GLY A 274 30.03 -0.23 -18.22
CA GLY A 274 28.57 -0.06 -18.22
C GLY A 274 28.00 0.15 -16.82
N GLY A 275 27.13 1.13 -16.66
CA GLY A 275 26.36 1.42 -15.46
C GLY A 275 24.98 1.96 -15.82
N VAL A 276 24.22 2.36 -14.81
CA VAL A 276 22.85 2.86 -14.98
C VAL A 276 22.72 4.24 -14.36
N GLN A 277 22.07 5.15 -15.09
CA GLN A 277 21.53 6.39 -14.54
C GLN A 277 20.02 6.27 -14.42
N ARG A 278 19.49 6.84 -13.33
CA ARG A 278 18.06 6.95 -13.07
C ARG A 278 17.61 8.40 -13.20
N ALA A 279 16.39 8.62 -13.68
CA ALA A 279 15.74 9.92 -13.64
C ALA A 279 14.31 9.73 -13.13
N LEU A 280 13.84 10.70 -12.34
CA LEU A 280 12.52 10.70 -11.71
C LEU A 280 11.67 11.83 -12.29
N ARG A 281 10.35 11.72 -12.17
CA ARG A 281 9.41 12.81 -12.37
C ARG A 281 8.31 12.74 -11.33
N ASP A 282 7.66 13.87 -11.08
CA ASP A 282 6.57 13.96 -10.11
C ASP A 282 5.22 14.15 -10.79
N CYS A 283 4.16 13.70 -10.12
CA CYS A 283 2.79 13.93 -10.57
C CYS A 283 2.29 15.27 -10.02
N ASP A 284 2.80 16.36 -10.58
CA ASP A 284 2.64 17.72 -10.05
C ASP A 284 2.25 18.77 -11.10
N SER A 285 2.04 18.38 -12.35
CA SER A 285 1.83 19.27 -13.48
C SER A 285 0.53 18.98 -14.25
N PRO A 286 -0.66 19.15 -13.63
CA PRO A 286 -0.91 19.67 -12.28
C PRO A 286 -0.89 18.55 -11.21
N LYS A 287 -0.80 18.94 -9.93
CA LYS A 287 -0.94 18.00 -8.81
C LYS A 287 -2.40 17.53 -8.70
N PRO A 288 -2.67 16.23 -8.50
CA PRO A 288 -4.03 15.74 -8.27
C PRO A 288 -4.72 16.46 -7.11
N ALA A 289 -5.98 16.87 -7.30
CA ALA A 289 -6.78 17.51 -6.27
C ALA A 289 -8.26 17.13 -6.37
N ASN A 290 -8.98 17.27 -5.24
CA ASN A 290 -10.43 17.09 -5.13
C ASN A 290 -10.95 15.75 -5.66
N GLY A 291 -10.21 14.66 -5.45
CA GLY A 291 -10.57 13.33 -5.97
C GLY A 291 -10.22 13.12 -7.44
N GLY A 292 -9.39 13.99 -8.02
CA GLY A 292 -8.76 13.74 -9.31
C GLY A 292 -7.72 12.63 -9.24
N LYS A 293 -7.45 12.03 -10.40
CA LYS A 293 -6.63 10.82 -10.55
C LYS A 293 -5.15 11.10 -10.32
N TYR A 294 -4.43 10.11 -9.79
CA TYR A 294 -2.97 10.11 -9.88
C TYR A 294 -2.51 9.85 -11.32
N CYS A 295 -1.27 10.22 -11.62
CA CYS A 295 -0.69 10.05 -12.94
C CYS A 295 -0.47 8.57 -13.26
N VAL A 296 -0.87 8.14 -14.45
CA VAL A 296 -0.68 6.76 -14.93
C VAL A 296 0.64 6.65 -15.69
N GLY A 297 1.37 5.55 -15.49
CA GLY A 297 2.64 5.24 -16.13
C GLY A 297 3.85 5.44 -15.22
N GLN A 298 5.05 5.45 -15.82
CA GLN A 298 6.29 5.31 -15.06
C GLN A 298 6.74 6.62 -14.40
N ARG A 299 6.96 6.64 -13.08
CA ARG A 299 7.60 7.74 -12.31
C ARG A 299 9.11 7.81 -12.51
N GLU A 300 9.73 6.69 -12.87
CA GLU A 300 11.18 6.56 -13.04
C GLU A 300 11.53 6.02 -14.43
N ARG A 301 12.67 6.45 -14.97
CA ARG A 301 13.29 5.90 -16.17
C ARG A 301 14.78 5.66 -15.97
N TYR A 302 15.33 4.72 -16.73
CA TYR A 302 16.74 4.34 -16.67
C TYR A 302 17.42 4.51 -18.03
N ARG A 303 18.73 4.70 -18.01
CA ARG A 303 19.57 4.59 -19.21
C ARG A 303 20.96 4.07 -18.85
N SER A 304 21.60 3.42 -19.82
CA SER A 304 23.00 3.01 -19.70
C SER A 304 23.93 4.22 -19.71
N CYS A 305 25.02 4.13 -18.97
CA CYS A 305 26.08 5.14 -18.87
C CYS A 305 27.45 4.47 -18.72
N ASN A 306 28.54 5.21 -18.96
CA ASN A 306 29.92 4.75 -18.75
C ASN A 306 30.22 3.35 -19.32
N VAL A 307 29.79 3.13 -20.58
CA VAL A 307 29.88 1.84 -21.30
C VAL A 307 31.28 1.46 -21.75
N ALA A 308 32.28 2.35 -21.61
CA ALA A 308 33.66 2.04 -21.93
C ALA A 308 34.21 0.98 -20.96
N ASP A 309 34.89 -0.04 -21.48
CA ASP A 309 35.42 -1.15 -20.69
C ASP A 309 36.27 -0.68 -19.50
N CYS A 310 36.15 -1.42 -18.40
CA CYS A 310 37.06 -1.23 -17.27
C CYS A 310 38.48 -1.72 -17.63
N PRO A 311 39.52 -1.23 -16.93
CA PRO A 311 40.85 -1.81 -17.01
C PRO A 311 40.80 -3.34 -16.82
N TRP A 312 41.62 -4.07 -17.57
CA TRP A 312 41.57 -5.55 -17.65
C TRP A 312 41.81 -6.27 -16.32
N ASP A 313 42.42 -5.60 -15.36
CA ASP A 313 42.70 -6.09 -14.00
C ASP A 313 41.59 -5.73 -12.99
N THR A 314 40.56 -5.01 -13.42
CA THR A 314 39.43 -4.62 -12.56
C THR A 314 38.56 -5.85 -12.27
N PRO A 315 38.34 -6.20 -10.99
CA PRO A 315 37.41 -7.27 -10.63
C PRO A 315 36.00 -6.96 -11.14
N GLY A 316 35.24 -8.01 -11.47
CA GLY A 316 33.85 -7.85 -11.87
C GLY A 316 33.01 -7.20 -10.78
N PHE A 317 31.94 -6.51 -11.19
CA PHE A 317 31.22 -5.63 -10.27
C PHE A 317 30.46 -6.38 -9.17
N ARG A 318 29.98 -7.59 -9.47
CA ARG A 318 29.35 -8.45 -8.45
C ARG A 318 30.40 -9.00 -7.49
N GLU A 319 31.61 -9.27 -7.97
CA GLU A 319 32.76 -9.70 -7.17
C GLU A 319 33.15 -8.64 -6.14
N ILE A 320 33.19 -7.37 -6.55
CA ILE A 320 33.43 -6.23 -5.65
C ILE A 320 32.37 -6.20 -4.54
N GLN A 321 31.09 -6.35 -4.89
CA GLN A 321 29.99 -6.34 -3.93
C GLN A 321 30.04 -7.48 -2.91
N CYS A 322 30.40 -8.71 -3.33
CA CYS A 322 30.65 -9.80 -2.36
C CYS A 322 31.88 -9.50 -1.50
N ALA A 323 32.95 -8.95 -2.09
CA ALA A 323 34.18 -8.64 -1.38
C ALA A 323 34.01 -7.57 -0.28
N GLU A 324 32.97 -6.73 -0.34
CA GLU A 324 32.59 -5.82 0.75
C GLU A 324 32.36 -6.54 2.08
N PHE A 325 32.01 -7.82 2.06
CA PHE A 325 31.75 -8.64 3.25
C PHE A 325 32.97 -9.45 3.71
N ASN A 326 34.10 -9.35 3.00
CA ASN A 326 35.32 -10.03 3.39
C ASN A 326 35.75 -9.62 4.80
N ASN A 327 36.14 -10.60 5.61
CA ASN A 327 36.63 -10.38 6.97
C ASN A 327 35.62 -9.70 7.92
N LYS A 328 34.32 -9.73 7.60
CA LYS A 328 33.25 -9.16 8.43
C LYS A 328 32.37 -10.25 9.04
N ASP A 329 31.83 -9.97 10.22
CA ASP A 329 30.74 -10.78 10.78
C ASP A 329 29.45 -10.47 10.01
N VAL A 330 28.89 -11.49 9.37
CA VAL A 330 27.64 -11.40 8.60
C VAL A 330 26.44 -11.98 9.36
N GLY A 331 26.62 -12.38 10.63
CA GLY A 331 25.54 -12.90 11.47
C GLY A 331 25.05 -14.30 11.11
N ILE A 332 25.80 -15.04 10.29
CA ILE A 332 25.46 -16.41 9.87
C ILE A 332 26.20 -17.41 10.75
N HIS A 333 25.44 -18.20 11.50
CA HIS A 333 26.00 -19.19 12.43
C HIS A 333 26.90 -20.20 11.70
N GLY A 334 28.13 -20.37 12.21
CA GLY A 334 29.11 -21.33 11.67
C GLY A 334 30.02 -20.78 10.57
N ILE A 335 29.88 -19.51 10.17
CA ILE A 335 30.81 -18.87 9.22
C ILE A 335 31.86 -18.07 10.00
N PRO A 336 33.17 -18.39 9.88
CA PRO A 336 34.23 -17.59 10.50
C PRO A 336 34.28 -16.17 9.95
N THR A 337 34.68 -15.21 10.78
CA THR A 337 34.88 -13.83 10.34
C THR A 337 35.97 -13.73 9.29
N LYS A 338 37.06 -14.51 9.40
CA LYS A 338 38.15 -14.59 8.42
C LYS A 338 37.75 -15.41 7.19
N THR A 339 36.89 -14.86 6.34
CA THR A 339 36.39 -15.48 5.12
C THR A 339 36.50 -14.55 3.91
N THR A 340 36.64 -15.17 2.74
CA THR A 340 36.59 -14.51 1.44
C THR A 340 35.32 -14.90 0.72
N TRP A 341 34.54 -13.92 0.31
CA TRP A 341 33.27 -14.09 -0.37
C TRP A 341 33.45 -13.93 -1.87
N VAL A 342 32.83 -14.83 -2.64
CA VAL A 342 32.80 -14.77 -4.09
C VAL A 342 31.36 -14.92 -4.61
N PRO A 343 31.02 -14.33 -5.76
CA PRO A 343 29.66 -14.41 -6.28
C PRO A 343 29.21 -15.82 -6.62
N LYS A 344 27.89 -16.02 -6.51
CA LYS A 344 27.19 -17.22 -6.97
C LYS A 344 26.23 -16.81 -8.10
N TYR A 345 26.50 -17.32 -9.30
CA TYR A 345 25.65 -17.10 -10.48
C TYR A 345 24.79 -18.32 -10.84
N THR A 346 25.25 -19.54 -10.52
CA THR A 346 24.55 -20.79 -10.88
C THR A 346 23.63 -21.26 -9.77
N ALA A 347 22.56 -21.99 -10.12
CA ALA A 347 21.57 -22.50 -9.16
C ALA A 347 20.88 -21.39 -8.34
N VAL A 348 20.73 -20.21 -8.96
CA VAL A 348 19.88 -19.10 -8.51
C VAL A 348 18.69 -19.06 -9.44
N ALA A 349 17.47 -18.89 -8.92
CA ALA A 349 16.28 -18.81 -9.75
C ALA A 349 16.31 -17.55 -10.64
N ASP A 350 15.67 -17.59 -11.81
CA ASP A 350 15.74 -16.51 -12.80
C ASP A 350 15.27 -15.15 -12.25
N ASN A 351 14.26 -15.16 -11.37
CA ASN A 351 13.71 -14.00 -10.67
C ASN A 351 14.55 -13.53 -9.48
N GLU A 352 15.61 -14.26 -9.12
CA GLU A 352 16.52 -13.93 -8.02
C GLU A 352 17.93 -13.55 -8.50
N ARG A 353 18.16 -13.54 -9.82
CA ARG A 353 19.48 -13.25 -10.41
C ARG A 353 20.05 -11.88 -10.03
N CYS A 354 19.21 -10.93 -9.63
CA CYS A 354 19.63 -9.59 -9.19
C CYS A 354 19.69 -9.41 -7.67
N LYS A 355 19.60 -10.50 -6.90
CA LYS A 355 19.99 -10.56 -5.50
C LYS A 355 21.49 -10.84 -5.38
N LEU A 356 22.12 -10.41 -4.29
CA LEU A 356 23.54 -10.64 -4.06
C LEU A 356 23.76 -11.96 -3.30
N TYR A 357 23.74 -13.07 -4.04
CA TYR A 357 24.18 -14.36 -3.53
C TYR A 357 25.71 -14.48 -3.59
N CYS A 358 26.30 -14.76 -2.44
CA CYS A 358 27.73 -15.00 -2.30
C CYS A 358 27.98 -16.34 -1.60
N ARG A 359 29.15 -16.92 -1.84
CA ARG A 359 29.62 -18.12 -1.14
C ARG A 359 31.01 -17.87 -0.60
N VAL A 360 31.36 -18.59 0.47
CA VAL A 360 32.74 -18.62 0.93
C VAL A 360 33.61 -19.31 -0.13
N ALA A 361 34.76 -18.72 -0.45
CA ALA A 361 35.70 -19.28 -1.41
C ALA A 361 36.06 -20.72 -1.02
N GLY A 362 35.93 -21.65 -1.96
CA GLY A 362 36.13 -23.09 -1.73
C GLY A 362 34.93 -23.85 -1.13
N SER A 363 33.86 -23.16 -0.73
CA SER A 363 32.61 -23.79 -0.28
C SER A 363 31.57 -23.89 -1.41
N ALA A 364 30.72 -24.91 -1.32
CA ALA A 364 29.54 -25.08 -2.17
C ALA A 364 28.30 -24.36 -1.61
N ALA A 365 28.23 -24.15 -0.29
CA ALA A 365 27.13 -23.44 0.35
C ALA A 365 27.18 -21.94 -0.01
N PHE A 366 26.03 -21.37 -0.34
CA PHE A 366 25.88 -19.97 -0.70
C PHE A 366 24.77 -19.32 0.14
N TYR A 367 24.86 -18.00 0.28
CA TYR A 367 24.06 -17.21 1.20
C TYR A 367 23.65 -15.90 0.52
N LEU A 368 22.47 -15.42 0.85
CA LEU A 368 21.99 -14.12 0.43
C LEU A 368 22.61 -13.04 1.33
N LEU A 369 23.46 -12.17 0.78
CA LEU A 369 24.10 -11.10 1.55
C LEU A 369 23.41 -9.74 1.39
N LYS A 370 22.76 -9.49 0.25
CA LYS A 370 21.90 -8.32 0.01
C LYS A 370 20.72 -8.71 -0.90
N GLU A 371 19.54 -8.16 -0.64
CA GLU A 371 18.34 -8.34 -1.47
C GLU A 371 18.48 -7.76 -2.89
N ARG A 372 19.43 -6.85 -3.13
CA ARG A 372 19.65 -6.22 -4.42
C ARG A 372 21.13 -6.00 -4.68
N VAL A 373 21.60 -6.36 -5.87
CA VAL A 373 22.89 -5.88 -6.39
C VAL A 373 22.76 -4.41 -6.82
N ILE A 374 23.88 -3.70 -6.94
CA ILE A 374 23.88 -2.32 -7.43
C ILE A 374 23.45 -2.29 -8.91
N ASP A 375 22.64 -1.32 -9.31
CA ASP A 375 22.15 -1.21 -10.69
C ASP A 375 23.30 -1.13 -11.70
N GLY A 376 23.17 -1.83 -12.84
CA GLY A 376 24.23 -2.01 -13.83
C GLY A 376 25.17 -3.19 -13.54
N THR A 377 24.90 -3.99 -12.49
CA THR A 377 25.57 -5.29 -12.30
C THR A 377 25.06 -6.28 -13.34
N PRO A 378 25.93 -7.01 -14.06
CA PRO A 378 25.50 -8.09 -14.93
C PRO A 378 24.65 -9.12 -14.16
N CYS A 379 23.55 -9.56 -14.76
CA CYS A 379 22.70 -10.60 -14.18
C CYS A 379 23.44 -11.93 -14.06
N ASP A 380 24.19 -12.25 -15.11
CA ASP A 380 24.92 -13.50 -15.29
C ASP A 380 26.38 -13.21 -15.62
N ARG A 381 27.24 -14.22 -15.46
CA ARG A 381 28.69 -14.06 -15.67
C ARG A 381 29.08 -13.69 -17.11
N ASN A 382 28.30 -14.17 -18.09
CA ASN A 382 28.59 -14.03 -19.51
C ASN A 382 27.42 -13.42 -20.31
N GLY A 383 26.44 -12.82 -19.63
CA GLY A 383 25.28 -12.19 -20.26
C GLY A 383 25.45 -10.69 -20.38
N ASP A 384 24.77 -10.09 -21.36
CA ASP A 384 24.71 -8.63 -21.55
C ASP A 384 23.63 -7.98 -20.68
N ASP A 385 22.69 -8.78 -20.16
CA ASP A 385 21.61 -8.31 -19.31
C ASP A 385 22.16 -7.76 -17.98
N ILE A 386 21.61 -6.64 -17.53
CA ILE A 386 22.00 -5.95 -16.31
C ILE A 386 20.85 -5.86 -15.32
N CYS A 387 21.20 -5.86 -14.04
CA CYS A 387 20.26 -5.63 -12.97
C CYS A 387 19.91 -4.15 -12.90
N VAL A 388 18.63 -3.84 -12.95
CA VAL A 388 18.07 -2.50 -12.75
C VAL A 388 16.89 -2.64 -11.82
N ASP A 389 16.97 -1.99 -10.65
CA ASP A 389 15.96 -2.09 -9.61
C ASP A 389 15.57 -3.54 -9.27
N GLY A 390 16.60 -4.38 -9.09
CA GLY A 390 16.42 -5.78 -8.66
C GLY A 390 15.80 -6.70 -9.72
N THR A 391 15.59 -6.20 -10.94
CA THR A 391 15.09 -6.97 -12.07
C THR A 391 16.18 -7.10 -13.12
N CYS A 392 16.30 -8.28 -13.72
CA CYS A 392 17.24 -8.48 -14.82
C CYS A 392 16.65 -7.92 -16.12
N MET A 393 17.32 -6.94 -16.71
CA MET A 393 16.86 -6.21 -17.90
C MET A 393 17.91 -6.28 -19.01
N LYS A 394 17.43 -6.29 -20.26
CA LYS A 394 18.26 -6.30 -21.46
C LYS A 394 18.77 -4.90 -21.84
#